data_AF-A0A0Q8EK30-F1
#
_entry.id   AF-A0A0Q8EK30-F1
#
_cell.length_a   1.000
_cell.length_b   1.000
_cell.length_c   1.000
_cell.angle_alpha   90.00
_cell.angle_beta   90.00
_cell.angle_gamma   90.00
#
_symmetry.space_group_name_H-M   'P 1'
#
loop_
_entity.id
_entity.type
_entity.pdbx_description
1 polymer ?
#
loop_
_entity_poly.entity_id
_entity_poly.type
_entity_poly.pdbx_seq_one_letter_code
_entity_poly.pdbx_strand_id
1 'polypeptide(L)' 'MSQITREEVILQLDRVDTALEAPEADKAAILRDARDWLADHPPKKAADALYYRDRLDVIRERHGVA' A
#
# COMPACT_ATOMS: atom_id res chain seq x y z
N MET A 1 -18.76 8.14 -6.80
CA MET A 1 -17.30 8.06 -6.94
C MET A 1 -16.99 6.81 -7.72
N SER A 2 -16.16 6.88 -8.77
CA SER A 2 -15.74 5.69 -9.50
C SER A 2 -14.99 4.77 -8.52
N GLN A 3 -15.37 3.49 -8.51
CA GLN A 3 -14.69 2.52 -7.67
C GLN A 3 -13.28 2.32 -8.20
N ILE A 4 -12.30 2.32 -7.29
CA ILE A 4 -10.91 2.09 -7.67
C ILE A 4 -10.76 0.72 -8.31
N THR A 5 -9.96 0.66 -9.37
CA THR A 5 -9.62 -0.57 -10.05
C THR A 5 -8.48 -1.27 -9.35
N ARG A 6 -8.34 -2.57 -9.61
CA ARG A 6 -7.20 -3.35 -9.13
C ARG A 6 -5.88 -2.74 -9.59
N GLU A 7 -5.79 -2.30 -10.84
CA GLU A 7 -4.57 -1.72 -11.42
C GLU A 7 -4.15 -0.44 -10.69
N GLU A 8 -5.11 0.43 -10.35
CA GLU A 8 -4.84 1.65 -9.58
C GLU A 8 -4.31 1.33 -8.17
N VAL A 9 -4.83 0.29 -7.52
CA VAL A 9 -4.31 -0.16 -6.22
C VAL A 9 -2.89 -0.69 -6.33
N ILE A 10 -2.59 -1.50 -7.34
CA ILE A 10 -1.21 -1.98 -7.57
C ILE A 10 -0.26 -0.82 -7.82
N LEU A 11 -0.65 0.13 -8.68
CA LEU A 11 0.15 1.32 -8.95
C LEU A 11 0.40 2.14 -7.68
N GLN A 12 -0.60 2.27 -6.80
CA GLN A 12 -0.44 2.96 -5.54
C GLN A 12 0.54 2.23 -4.61
N LEU A 13 0.49 0.90 -4.53
CA LEU A 13 1.45 0.12 -3.74
C LEU A 13 2.88 0.24 -4.30
N ASP A 14 3.05 0.27 -5.62
CA ASP A 14 4.36 0.47 -6.24
C ASP A 14 4.90 1.89 -5.95
N ARG A 15 4.03 2.92 -5.90
CA ARG A 15 4.42 4.27 -5.46
C ARG A 15 4.86 4.31 -4.00
N VAL A 16 4.19 3.56 -3.12
CA VAL A 16 4.58 3.42 -1.71
C VAL A 16 5.96 2.79 -1.61
N ASP A 17 6.21 1.72 -2.37
CA ASP A 17 7.51 1.05 -2.42
C ASP A 17 8.63 2.01 -2.84
N THR A 18 8.43 2.78 -3.92
CA THR A 18 9.38 3.82 -4.37
C THR A 18 9.57 4.93 -3.32
N ALA A 19 8.51 5.37 -2.66
CA ALA A 19 8.62 6.42 -1.64
C ALA A 19 9.47 5.98 -0.45
N LEU A 20 9.44 4.70 -0.10
CA LEU A 20 10.22 4.12 1.01
C LEU A 20 11.72 3.94 0.69
N GLU A 21 12.11 4.01 -0.59
CA GLU A 21 13.51 3.99 -1.01
C GLU A 21 14.26 5.28 -0.67
N ALA A 22 13.55 6.40 -0.49
CA ALA A 22 14.18 7.67 -0.17
C ALA A 22 14.82 7.64 1.24
N PRO A 23 16.11 8.02 1.39
CA PRO A 23 16.83 7.94 2.67
C PRO A 23 16.19 8.76 3.79
N GLU A 24 15.60 9.90 3.45
CA GLU A 24 14.94 10.84 4.35
C GLU A 24 13.44 10.55 4.56
N ALA A 25 12.92 9.47 3.97
CA ALA A 25 11.50 9.13 4.06
C ALA A 25 11.09 8.79 5.51
N ASP A 26 10.01 9.41 5.97
CA ASP A 26 9.29 8.94 7.16
C ASP A 26 8.53 7.66 6.79
N LYS A 27 9.23 6.53 6.89
CA LYS A 27 8.68 5.22 6.51
C LYS A 27 7.45 4.85 7.32
N ALA A 28 7.38 5.26 8.58
CA ALA A 28 6.25 4.96 9.45
C ALA A 28 4.99 5.74 9.04
N ALA A 29 5.15 7.01 8.66
CA ALA A 29 4.06 7.81 8.11
C ALA A 29 3.57 7.25 6.77
N ILE A 30 4.48 6.95 5.84
CA ILE A 30 4.14 6.43 4.51
C ILE A 30 3.34 5.12 4.59
N LEU A 31 3.76 4.18 5.46
CA LEU A 31 3.06 2.90 5.62
C LEU A 31 1.69 3.07 6.28
N ARG A 32 1.54 4.05 7.19
CA ARG A 32 0.24 4.38 7.79
C ARG A 32 -0.71 4.94 6.74
N ASP A 33 -0.26 5.92 5.97
CA ASP A 33 -1.04 6.54 4.90
C ASP A 33 -1.45 5.51 3.85
N ALA A 34 -0.54 4.58 3.51
CA ALA A 34 -0.85 3.48 2.60
C ALA A 34 -1.95 2.56 3.14
N ARG A 35 -1.90 2.22 4.44
CA ARG A 35 -2.92 1.39 5.09
C ARG A 35 -4.27 2.08 5.15
N ASP A 36 -4.29 3.36 5.49
CA ASP A 36 -5.51 4.16 5.57
C ASP A 36 -6.13 4.30 4.17
N TRP A 37 -5.30 4.57 3.16
CA TRP A 37 -5.75 4.63 1.77
C TRP A 37 -6.38 3.31 1.29
N LEU A 38 -5.79 2.15 1.62
CA LEU A 38 -6.39 0.85 1.30
C LEU A 38 -7.73 0.61 2.02
N ALA A 39 -7.91 1.16 3.23
CA ALA A 39 -9.17 1.06 3.96
C ALA A 39 -10.26 1.94 3.34
N ASP A 40 -9.89 3.13 2.85
CA ASP A 40 -10.81 4.07 2.18
C ASP A 40 -11.20 3.62 0.77
N HIS A 41 -10.41 2.73 0.17
CA HIS A 41 -10.61 2.23 -1.19
C HIS A 41 -10.81 0.70 -1.23
N PRO A 42 -11.89 0.17 -0.61
CA PRO A 42 -12.10 -1.27 -0.55
C PRO A 42 -12.41 -1.87 -1.94
N PRO A 43 -11.74 -2.96 -2.33
CA PRO A 43 -12.04 -3.64 -3.59
C PRO A 43 -13.38 -4.39 -3.54
N LYS A 44 -13.96 -4.68 -4.71
CA LYS A 44 -15.20 -5.48 -4.82
C LYS A 44 -15.07 -6.88 -4.21
N LYS A 45 -13.88 -7.48 -4.26
CA LYS A 45 -13.62 -8.84 -3.79
C LYS A 45 -12.79 -8.79 -2.51
N ALA A 46 -13.28 -9.42 -1.45
CA ALA A 46 -12.58 -9.49 -0.17
C ALA A 46 -11.18 -10.14 -0.28
N ALA A 47 -11.02 -11.11 -1.19
CA ALA A 47 -9.72 -11.73 -1.45
C ALA A 47 -8.67 -10.74 -1.99
N ASP A 48 -9.08 -9.76 -2.80
CA ASP A 48 -8.18 -8.71 -3.28
C ASP A 48 -7.74 -7.79 -2.11
N ALA A 49 -8.63 -7.51 -1.16
CA ALA A 49 -8.29 -6.70 0.02
C ALA A 49 -7.22 -7.37 0.90
N LEU A 50 -7.31 -8.70 1.09
CA LEU A 50 -6.29 -9.48 1.78
C LEU A 50 -4.96 -9.42 1.02
N TYR A 51 -5.00 -9.67 -0.29
CA TYR A 51 -3.82 -9.62 -1.15
C TYR A 51 -3.10 -8.25 -1.09
N TYR A 52 -3.83 -7.13 -1.08
CA TYR A 52 -3.21 -5.80 -1.00
C TYR A 52 -2.55 -5.53 0.34
N ARG A 53 -3.12 -6.03 1.45
CA ARG A 53 -2.52 -5.96 2.77
C ARG A 53 -1.23 -6.77 2.84
N ASP A 54 -1.27 -8.02 2.37
CA ASP A 54 -0.09 -8.89 2.34
C ASP A 54 1.03 -8.26 1.49
N ARG A 55 0.68 -7.63 0.36
CA ARG A 55 1.66 -6.92 -0.47
C ARG A 55 2.27 -5.70 0.24
N LEU A 56 1.47 -4.94 0.99
CA LEU A 56 1.97 -3.83 1.80
C LEU A 56 2.91 -4.34 2.91
N ASP A 57 2.62 -5.49 3.52
CA ASP A 57 3.49 -6.12 4.51
C ASP A 57 4.83 -6.57 3.88
N VAL A 58 4.81 -7.15 2.68
CA VAL A 58 6.05 -7.49 1.95
C VAL A 58 6.88 -6.25 1.63
N ILE A 59 6.25 -5.13 1.27
CA ILE A 59 6.94 -3.84 1.06
C ILE A 59 7.55 -3.37 2.38
N ARG A 60 6.79 -3.40 3.47
CA ARG A 60 7.25 -3.04 4.82
C ARG A 60 8.48 -3.84 5.25
N GLU A 61 8.47 -5.15 5.05
CA GLU A 61 9.59 -6.04 5.36
C GLU A 61 10.83 -5.73 4.50
N ARG A 62 10.65 -5.51 3.19
CA ARG A 62 11.74 -5.16 2.26
C ARG A 62 12.49 -3.90 2.72
N HIS A 63 11.77 -2.94 3.28
CA HIS A 63 12.32 -1.65 3.72
C HIS A 63 12.82 -1.65 5.16
N GLY A 64 12.81 -2.80 5.84
CA GLY A 64 13.35 -2.99 7.19
C GLY A 64 12.49 -2.38 8.29
N VAL A 65 11.19 -2.16 8.05
CA VAL A 65 10.27 -1.55 9.01
C VAL A 65 9.47 -2.66 9.72
N ALA A 66 10.15 -3.46 10.53
CA ALA A 66 9.56 -4.60 11.23
C ALA A 66 8.73 -4.17 12.46
#